data_AF-A0A4P2QMS7-F1
#
_entry.id   AF-A0A4P2QMS7-F1
#
_cell.length_a   1.000
_cell.length_b   1.000
_cell.length_c   1.000
_cell.angle_alpha   90.00
_cell.angle_beta   90.00
_cell.angle_gamma   90.00
#
_symmetry.space_group_name_H-M   'P 1'
#
loop_
_entity.id
_entity.type
_entity.pdbx_description
1 polymer ?
#
loop_
_entity_poly.entity_id
_entity_poly.type
_entity_poly.pdbx_seq_one_letter_code
_entity_poly.pdbx_strand_id
1 'polypeptide(L)'
;MEAYAGASGTAILTNAEILERDALVLPSAIDRRAVLYARISPPSLGELHVFCTHLTASLEGVPHPRNTAWQKDQSAQIDALLDYIDRKTGGRGATALLGDLNTGPAKAPSISARLPAHYDRLLARGFVNPYASQEDAKCTYCFDNPLDGGKGTRGLLIDHVLLRGFEGDAHGAQIMRSSLTIEAGKKKKKVKSGFSDHYGLLVTLSRRDT
;
A
#
# COMPACT_ATOMS: atom_id res chain seq x y z
N MET A 1 -1.29 -11.55 -22.57
CA MET A 1 -1.60 -10.14 -22.86
C MET A 1 -1.38 -9.40 -21.56
N GLU A 2 -0.33 -8.60 -21.45
CA GLU A 2 -0.05 -7.81 -20.24
C GLU A 2 -0.86 -6.51 -20.30
N ALA A 3 -1.49 -6.09 -19.21
CA ALA A 3 -2.10 -4.77 -19.19
C ALA A 3 -1.00 -3.68 -19.09
N TYR A 4 -1.34 -2.46 -19.52
CA TYR A 4 -0.45 -1.30 -19.51
C TYR A 4 0.93 -1.51 -20.17
N ALA A 5 1.02 -2.38 -21.17
CA ALA A 5 2.28 -2.72 -21.85
C ALA A 5 3.42 -3.16 -20.89
N GLY A 6 3.07 -3.75 -19.75
CA GLY A 6 4.06 -4.24 -18.78
C GLY A 6 4.69 -3.17 -17.90
N ALA A 7 4.11 -1.96 -17.81
CA ALA A 7 4.55 -0.94 -16.87
C ALA A 7 4.11 -1.26 -15.43
N SER A 8 5.02 -1.16 -14.46
CA SER A 8 4.67 -1.16 -13.04
C SER A 8 4.27 0.26 -12.63
N GLY A 9 3.01 0.50 -12.28
CA GLY A 9 2.47 1.81 -11.87
C GLY A 9 2.93 2.31 -10.49
N THR A 10 4.17 1.99 -10.08
CA THR A 10 4.72 2.31 -8.76
C THR A 10 5.89 3.27 -8.90
N ALA A 11 6.01 4.25 -7.99
CA ALA A 11 7.13 5.18 -7.92
C ALA A 11 7.44 5.54 -6.46
N ILE A 12 8.68 5.98 -6.21
CA ILE A 12 9.09 6.62 -4.95
C ILE A 12 9.57 8.03 -5.30
N LEU A 13 8.99 9.04 -4.67
CA LEU A 13 9.45 10.42 -4.74
C LEU A 13 9.90 10.83 -3.33
N THR A 14 11.10 11.40 -3.23
CA THR A 14 11.68 11.81 -1.94
C THR A 14 12.52 13.06 -2.09
N ASN A 15 12.56 13.89 -1.04
CA ASN A 15 13.50 14.99 -0.89
C ASN A 15 14.71 14.63 -0.01
N ALA A 16 14.75 13.43 0.55
CA ALA A 16 15.90 12.92 1.31
C ALA A 16 16.98 12.41 0.36
N GLU A 17 18.22 12.32 0.86
CA GLU A 17 19.31 11.68 0.14
C GLU A 17 18.99 10.20 -0.11
N ILE A 18 19.21 9.74 -1.35
CA ILE A 18 19.08 8.33 -1.73
C ILE A 18 20.47 7.70 -1.71
N LEU A 19 20.71 6.83 -0.73
CA LEU A 19 21.97 6.11 -0.54
C LEU A 19 22.06 4.85 -1.39
N GLU A 20 20.92 4.22 -1.67
CA GLU A 20 20.83 3.03 -2.52
C GLU A 20 19.43 2.98 -3.16
N ARG A 21 19.34 2.44 -4.37
CA ARG A 21 18.07 2.13 -5.04
C ARG A 21 18.17 0.81 -5.80
N ASP A 22 17.09 0.07 -5.82
CA ASP A 22 16.98 -1.19 -6.55
C ASP A 22 15.50 -1.54 -6.77
N ALA A 23 15.23 -2.60 -7.52
CA ALA A 23 13.87 -3.11 -7.68
C ALA A 23 13.84 -4.64 -7.82
N LEU A 24 12.77 -5.24 -7.31
CA LEU A 24 12.42 -6.63 -7.58
C LEU A 24 11.17 -6.68 -8.45
N VAL A 25 11.24 -7.33 -9.61
CA VAL A 25 10.05 -7.67 -10.39
C VAL A 25 9.38 -8.89 -9.75
N LEU A 26 8.09 -8.78 -9.48
CA LEU A 26 7.29 -9.82 -8.85
C LEU A 26 6.62 -10.72 -9.89
N PRO A 27 6.39 -12.00 -9.55
CA PRO A 27 5.56 -12.86 -10.38
C PRO A 27 4.14 -12.29 -10.45
N SER A 28 3.58 -12.22 -11.65
CA SER A 28 2.25 -11.68 -11.89
C SER A 28 1.56 -12.37 -13.06
N ALA A 29 0.23 -12.30 -13.11
CA ALA A 29 -0.58 -12.96 -14.13
C ALA A 29 -1.02 -12.03 -15.26
N ILE A 30 -1.22 -10.74 -14.98
CA ILE A 30 -1.72 -9.75 -15.94
C ILE A 30 -0.81 -8.52 -15.96
N ASP A 31 -0.72 -7.79 -14.84
CA ASP A 31 0.08 -6.57 -14.76
C ASP A 31 1.46 -6.86 -14.18
N ARG A 32 2.51 -6.29 -14.76
CA ARG A 32 3.84 -6.35 -14.14
C ARG A 32 3.80 -5.66 -12.78
N ARG A 33 4.05 -6.43 -11.71
CA ARG A 33 4.20 -5.93 -10.35
C ARG A 33 5.67 -5.87 -9.98
N ALA A 34 6.03 -4.91 -9.12
CA ALA A 34 7.38 -4.75 -8.64
C ALA A 34 7.40 -4.21 -7.20
N VAL A 35 8.50 -4.46 -6.52
CA VAL A 35 8.88 -3.81 -5.28
C VAL A 35 10.00 -2.84 -5.61
N LEU A 36 9.77 -1.55 -5.41
CA LEU A 36 10.83 -0.55 -5.48
C LEU A 36 11.48 -0.44 -4.11
N TYR A 37 12.81 -0.42 -4.10
CA TYR A 37 13.59 -0.23 -2.89
C TYR A 37 14.39 1.06 -2.99
N ALA A 38 14.38 1.83 -1.90
CA ALA A 38 15.28 2.95 -1.69
C ALA A 38 15.78 2.94 -0.24
N ARG A 39 17.10 3.03 -0.06
CA ARG A 39 17.69 3.37 1.24
C ARG A 39 17.90 4.87 1.27
N ILE A 40 17.23 5.53 2.20
CA ILE A 40 17.24 6.99 2.29
C ILE A 40 17.76 7.45 3.65
N SER A 41 18.25 8.69 3.72
CA SER A 41 18.73 9.30 4.97
C SER A 41 18.03 10.65 5.24
N PRO A 42 16.79 10.64 5.76
CA PRO A 42 16.13 11.87 6.19
C PRO A 42 16.88 12.48 7.39
N PRO A 43 17.17 13.79 7.39
CA PRO A 43 17.93 14.43 8.46
C PRO A 43 17.37 14.20 9.88
N SER A 44 16.04 14.07 10.02
CA SER A 44 15.36 13.91 11.31
C SER A 44 15.21 12.47 11.78
N LEU A 45 15.47 11.46 10.92
CA LEU A 45 15.23 10.05 11.22
C LEU A 45 16.50 9.19 11.17
N GLY A 46 17.52 9.61 10.41
CA GLY A 46 18.65 8.74 10.05
C GLY A 46 18.25 7.73 8.98
N GLU A 47 19.05 6.68 8.77
CA GLU A 47 18.82 5.75 7.67
C GLU A 47 17.48 4.99 7.77
N LEU A 48 16.76 4.89 6.66
CA LEU A 48 15.51 4.16 6.51
C LEU A 48 15.53 3.34 5.21
N HIS A 49 15.24 2.04 5.33
CA HIS A 49 14.98 1.18 4.19
C HIS A 49 13.50 1.30 3.78
N VAL A 50 13.24 1.80 2.57
CA VAL A 50 11.88 2.00 2.05
C VAL A 50 11.61 0.99 0.94
N PHE A 51 10.52 0.23 1.09
CA PHE A 51 10.00 -0.69 0.08
C PHE A 51 8.61 -0.22 -0.34
N CYS A 52 8.43 0.10 -1.62
CA CYS A 52 7.15 0.54 -2.18
C CYS A 52 6.64 -0.50 -3.17
N THR A 53 5.40 -0.96 -3.03
CA THR A 53 4.82 -1.95 -3.93
C THR A 53 3.31 -1.78 -4.10
N HIS A 54 2.74 -2.50 -5.06
CA HIS A 54 1.31 -2.65 -5.23
C HIS A 54 1.02 -4.12 -5.58
N LEU A 55 0.55 -4.89 -4.59
CA LEU A 55 0.38 -6.34 -4.72
C LEU A 55 -0.90 -6.69 -5.50
N THR A 56 -0.94 -7.89 -6.06
CA THR A 56 -2.09 -8.43 -6.79
C THR A 56 -3.36 -8.37 -5.95
N ALA A 57 -4.42 -7.74 -6.46
CA ALA A 57 -5.74 -7.74 -5.83
C ALA A 57 -6.43 -9.10 -5.94
N SER A 58 -7.29 -9.41 -4.97
CA SER A 58 -8.27 -10.50 -5.14
C SER A 58 -9.46 -9.98 -5.95
N LEU A 59 -9.51 -10.36 -7.22
CA LEU A 59 -10.52 -9.91 -8.18
C LEU A 59 -11.69 -10.91 -8.23
N GLU A 60 -12.75 -10.62 -7.50
CA GLU A 60 -13.98 -11.43 -7.51
C GLU A 60 -14.66 -11.34 -8.88
N GLY A 61 -15.16 -12.47 -9.40
CA GLY A 61 -15.83 -12.53 -10.69
C GLY A 61 -14.93 -12.38 -11.92
N VAL A 62 -13.63 -12.12 -11.74
CA VAL A 62 -12.65 -12.04 -12.82
C VAL A 62 -11.87 -13.35 -12.92
N PRO A 63 -12.00 -14.13 -14.02
CA PRO A 63 -11.26 -15.36 -14.19
C PRO A 63 -9.75 -15.13 -14.20
N HIS A 64 -9.01 -15.97 -13.48
CA HIS A 64 -7.56 -15.93 -13.51
C HIS A 64 -7.02 -16.52 -14.82
N PRO A 65 -6.09 -15.86 -15.54
CA PRO A 65 -5.65 -16.30 -16.87
C PRO A 65 -4.91 -17.64 -16.87
N ARG A 66 -4.35 -18.05 -15.72
CA ARG A 66 -3.71 -19.36 -15.53
C ARG A 66 -4.63 -20.43 -14.92
N ASN A 67 -5.94 -20.17 -14.84
CA ASN A 67 -6.93 -21.03 -14.19
C ASN A 67 -6.55 -21.39 -12.72
N THR A 68 -6.05 -20.40 -11.98
CA THR A 68 -5.71 -20.49 -10.55
C THR A 68 -6.49 -19.43 -9.75
N ALA A 69 -6.06 -19.11 -8.53
CA ALA A 69 -6.71 -18.11 -7.68
C ALA A 69 -5.80 -16.88 -7.52
N TRP A 70 -6.37 -15.67 -7.61
CA TRP A 70 -5.66 -14.40 -7.41
C TRP A 70 -4.90 -14.32 -6.08
N GLN A 71 -5.47 -14.95 -5.05
CA GLN A 71 -4.86 -15.06 -3.72
C GLN A 71 -3.55 -15.85 -3.75
N LYS A 72 -3.41 -16.85 -4.61
CA LYS A 72 -2.15 -17.59 -4.75
C LYS A 72 -1.05 -16.71 -5.35
N ASP A 73 -1.39 -15.90 -6.34
CA ASP A 73 -0.46 -14.93 -6.93
C ASP A 73 -0.01 -13.91 -5.87
N GLN A 74 -0.94 -13.33 -5.10
CA GLN A 74 -0.57 -12.41 -4.01
C GLN A 74 0.28 -13.10 -2.93
N SER A 75 -0.03 -14.35 -2.57
CA SER A 75 0.75 -15.11 -1.59
C SER A 75 2.21 -15.27 -2.02
N ALA A 76 2.44 -15.66 -3.29
CA ALA A 76 3.78 -15.80 -3.84
C ALA A 76 4.53 -14.46 -3.93
N GLN A 77 3.81 -13.37 -4.17
CA GLN A 77 4.38 -12.02 -4.13
C GLN A 77 4.81 -11.61 -2.73
N ILE A 78 4.05 -11.97 -1.69
CA ILE A 78 4.41 -11.72 -0.29
C ILE A 78 5.67 -12.49 0.10
N ASP A 79 5.80 -13.76 -0.31
CA ASP A 79 7.03 -14.53 -0.10
C ASP A 79 8.24 -13.84 -0.73
N ALA A 80 8.14 -13.49 -2.01
CA ALA A 80 9.22 -12.80 -2.73
C ALA A 80 9.55 -11.42 -2.15
N LEU A 81 8.54 -10.68 -1.69
CA LEU A 81 8.69 -9.38 -1.02
C LEU A 81 9.45 -9.50 0.29
N LEU A 82 9.06 -10.44 1.16
CA LEU A 82 9.68 -10.64 2.47
C LEU A 82 11.14 -11.09 2.32
N ASP A 83 11.40 -12.04 1.42
CA ASP A 83 12.77 -12.48 1.09
C ASP A 83 13.63 -11.33 0.53
N TYR A 84 13.04 -10.45 -0.26
CA TYR A 84 13.74 -9.27 -0.78
C TYR A 84 14.07 -8.26 0.31
N ILE A 85 13.12 -7.99 1.20
CA ILE A 85 13.31 -7.12 2.36
C ILE A 85 14.46 -7.65 3.23
N ASP A 86 14.47 -8.94 3.54
CA ASP A 86 15.50 -9.52 4.40
C ASP A 86 16.89 -9.50 3.75
N ARG A 87 16.98 -9.76 2.44
CA ARG A 87 18.25 -9.63 1.70
C ARG A 87 18.79 -8.21 1.70
N LYS A 88 17.93 -7.21 1.50
CA LYS A 88 18.32 -5.80 1.44
C LYS A 88 18.70 -5.21 2.79
N THR A 89 18.01 -5.65 3.85
CA THR A 89 18.22 -5.12 5.21
C THR A 89 19.21 -5.94 6.03
N GLY A 90 19.52 -7.17 5.61
CA GLY A 90 20.27 -8.12 6.43
C GLY A 90 19.60 -8.37 7.80
N GLY A 91 18.27 -8.21 7.87
CA GLY A 91 17.47 -8.29 9.09
C GLY A 91 17.65 -7.14 10.09
N ARG A 92 18.28 -6.02 9.70
CA ARG A 92 18.60 -4.90 10.58
C ARG A 92 18.09 -3.56 10.02
N GLY A 93 18.06 -2.54 10.87
CA GLY A 93 17.71 -1.18 10.50
C GLY A 93 16.20 -0.91 10.41
N ALA A 94 15.84 0.37 10.47
CA ALA A 94 14.47 0.80 10.32
C ALA A 94 13.99 0.52 8.89
N THR A 95 12.83 -0.11 8.77
CA THR A 95 12.23 -0.50 7.50
C THR A 95 10.81 0.05 7.41
N ALA A 96 10.47 0.68 6.30
CA ALA A 96 9.12 1.04 5.91
C ALA A 96 8.69 0.23 4.68
N LEU A 97 7.57 -0.48 4.78
CA LEU A 97 6.89 -1.12 3.64
C LEU A 97 5.60 -0.35 3.35
N LEU A 98 5.48 0.23 2.16
CA LEU A 98 4.39 1.11 1.80
C LEU A 98 3.73 0.77 0.46
N GLY A 99 2.46 1.15 0.34
CA GLY A 99 1.65 1.05 -0.87
C GLY A 99 0.36 0.26 -0.70
N ASP A 100 -0.31 -0.02 -1.81
CA ASP A 100 -1.51 -0.86 -1.84
C ASP A 100 -1.11 -2.34 -1.77
N LEU A 101 -1.20 -2.91 -0.58
CA LEU A 101 -0.85 -4.32 -0.36
C LEU A 101 -2.02 -5.24 -0.71
N ASN A 102 -3.20 -4.72 -1.05
CA ASN A 102 -4.40 -5.48 -1.36
C ASN A 102 -4.77 -6.53 -0.30
N THR A 103 -4.36 -6.28 0.95
CA THR A 103 -4.62 -7.11 2.12
C THR A 103 -4.71 -6.23 3.35
N GLY A 104 -5.52 -6.61 4.34
CA GLY A 104 -5.70 -5.81 5.55
C GLY A 104 -6.69 -6.42 6.56
N PRO A 105 -6.68 -5.88 7.79
CA PRO A 105 -7.44 -6.43 8.90
C PRO A 105 -8.91 -5.98 8.86
N ALA A 106 -9.76 -6.67 9.61
CA ALA A 106 -10.98 -6.05 10.12
C ALA A 106 -10.58 -5.20 11.34
N LYS A 107 -11.12 -3.98 11.42
CA LYS A 107 -10.75 -3.04 12.51
C LYS A 107 -11.96 -2.42 13.20
N ALA A 108 -13.02 -2.13 12.45
CA ALA A 108 -14.26 -1.55 12.92
C ALA A 108 -15.43 -2.07 12.07
N PRO A 109 -16.70 -1.87 12.45
CA PRO A 109 -17.84 -2.23 11.59
C PRO A 109 -17.78 -1.59 10.19
N SER A 110 -17.08 -0.47 10.05
CA SER A 110 -16.83 0.25 8.79
C SER A 110 -15.62 -0.28 7.99
N ILE A 111 -14.78 -1.15 8.54
CA ILE A 111 -13.58 -1.67 7.86
C ILE A 111 -13.63 -3.19 7.85
N SER A 112 -13.91 -3.74 6.67
CA SER A 112 -13.93 -5.19 6.44
C SER A 112 -12.52 -5.71 6.13
N ALA A 113 -12.22 -6.93 6.57
CA ALA A 113 -10.96 -7.58 6.25
C ALA A 113 -10.84 -7.88 4.75
N ARG A 114 -9.60 -7.86 4.24
CA ARG A 114 -9.26 -8.35 2.90
C ARG A 114 -8.06 -9.26 3.03
N LEU A 115 -8.23 -10.55 2.70
CA LEU A 115 -7.17 -11.57 2.80
C LEU A 115 -6.39 -11.48 4.14
N PRO A 116 -7.06 -11.49 5.31
CA PRO A 116 -6.40 -11.19 6.59
C PRO A 116 -5.19 -12.10 6.89
N ALA A 117 -5.25 -13.37 6.50
CA ALA A 117 -4.12 -14.30 6.65
C ALA A 117 -2.84 -13.84 5.92
N HIS A 118 -2.94 -13.06 4.85
CA HIS A 118 -1.79 -12.47 4.16
C HIS A 118 -1.24 -11.26 4.92
N TYR A 119 -2.12 -10.42 5.45
CA TYR A 119 -1.74 -9.31 6.32
C TYR A 119 -1.03 -9.80 7.59
N ASP A 120 -1.55 -10.86 8.21
CA ASP A 120 -0.96 -11.47 9.41
C ASP A 120 0.46 -11.98 9.16
N ARG A 121 0.78 -12.44 7.94
CA ARG A 121 2.16 -12.82 7.58
C ARG A 121 3.12 -11.64 7.64
N LEU A 122 2.67 -10.43 7.28
CA LEU A 122 3.50 -9.22 7.39
C LEU A 122 3.75 -8.90 8.87
N LEU A 123 2.71 -8.94 9.69
CA LEU A 123 2.82 -8.70 11.13
C LEU A 123 3.73 -9.73 11.82
N ALA A 124 3.61 -11.00 11.44
CA ALA A 124 4.45 -12.09 11.95
C ALA A 124 5.95 -11.91 11.62
N ARG A 125 6.29 -11.06 10.64
CA ARG A 125 7.68 -10.67 10.33
C ARG A 125 8.16 -9.45 11.12
N GLY A 126 7.42 -9.04 12.14
CA GLY A 126 7.76 -7.93 13.03
C GLY A 126 7.36 -6.55 12.51
N PHE A 127 6.54 -6.50 11.46
CA PHE A 127 5.95 -5.23 11.03
C PHE A 127 4.84 -4.81 11.98
N VAL A 128 4.77 -3.50 12.25
CA VAL A 128 3.66 -2.85 12.94
C VAL A 128 2.97 -1.90 11.97
N ASN A 129 1.67 -1.68 12.17
CA ASN A 129 0.89 -0.75 11.39
C ASN A 129 0.41 0.41 12.28
N PRO A 130 1.09 1.57 12.26
CA PRO A 130 0.76 2.69 13.13
C PRO A 130 -0.62 3.27 12.85
N TYR A 131 -1.11 3.19 11.61
CA TYR A 131 -2.44 3.68 11.29
C TYR A 131 -3.54 2.71 11.71
N ALA A 132 -3.40 1.41 11.41
CA ALA A 132 -4.40 0.40 11.77
C ALA A 132 -4.49 0.15 13.29
N SER A 133 -3.47 0.50 14.07
CA SER A 133 -3.53 0.41 15.52
C SER A 133 -4.42 1.50 16.14
N GLN A 134 -4.56 2.66 15.50
CA GLN A 134 -5.40 3.76 15.99
C GLN A 134 -6.89 3.39 16.06
N GLU A 135 -7.60 3.91 17.06
CA GLU A 135 -9.05 3.71 17.21
C GLU A 135 -9.86 4.43 16.12
N ASP A 136 -9.35 5.56 15.63
CA ASP A 136 -10.00 6.42 14.64
C ASP A 136 -9.62 6.08 13.18
N ALA A 137 -8.92 4.98 12.97
CA ALA A 137 -8.52 4.51 11.65
C ALA A 137 -9.73 4.33 10.72
N LYS A 138 -9.58 4.74 9.45
CA LYS A 138 -10.58 4.62 8.38
C LYS A 138 -10.07 3.73 7.25
N CYS A 139 -10.98 3.18 6.45
CA CYS A 139 -10.64 2.50 5.19
C CYS A 139 -9.76 3.40 4.31
N THR A 140 -8.96 2.83 3.40
CA THR A 140 -8.25 3.58 2.35
C THR A 140 -8.95 3.41 1.01
N TYR A 141 -9.51 2.23 0.76
CA TYR A 141 -10.50 1.98 -0.29
C TYR A 141 -11.90 2.05 0.32
N CYS A 142 -12.60 3.17 0.15
CA CYS A 142 -13.85 3.46 0.86
C CYS A 142 -15.03 3.57 -0.09
N PHE A 143 -16.16 2.94 0.24
CA PHE A 143 -17.35 2.95 -0.62
C PHE A 143 -18.04 4.33 -0.66
N ASP A 144 -17.64 5.26 0.20
CA ASP A 144 -18.07 6.67 0.12
C ASP A 144 -17.30 7.48 -0.94
N ASN A 145 -16.22 6.94 -1.51
CA ASN A 145 -15.43 7.60 -2.52
C ASN A 145 -16.28 7.81 -3.78
N PRO A 146 -16.32 9.01 -4.38
CA PRO A 146 -17.07 9.27 -5.61
C PRO A 146 -16.75 8.31 -6.78
N LEU A 147 -15.52 7.77 -6.83
CA LEU A 147 -15.11 6.81 -7.85
C LEU A 147 -15.56 5.37 -7.55
N ASP A 148 -15.93 5.08 -6.31
CA ASP A 148 -16.49 3.78 -5.86
C ASP A 148 -18.00 3.84 -5.63
N GLY A 149 -18.69 4.72 -6.36
CA GLY A 149 -20.14 4.90 -6.31
C GLY A 149 -20.62 5.97 -5.31
N GLY A 150 -19.70 6.52 -4.50
CA GLY A 150 -19.96 7.69 -3.65
C GLY A 150 -20.99 7.46 -2.55
N LYS A 151 -21.25 6.20 -2.20
CA LYS A 151 -22.31 5.79 -1.30
C LYS A 151 -21.86 4.58 -0.47
N GLY A 152 -21.75 4.78 0.83
CA GLY A 152 -21.48 3.69 1.77
C GLY A 152 -20.87 4.20 3.06
N THR A 153 -20.88 3.35 4.08
CA THR A 153 -20.23 3.59 5.38
C THR A 153 -19.13 2.57 5.67
N ARG A 154 -18.83 1.72 4.68
CA ARG A 154 -17.85 0.63 4.77
C ARG A 154 -16.71 0.82 3.77
N GLY A 155 -15.64 0.08 3.98
CA GLY A 155 -14.53 -0.02 3.05
C GLY A 155 -13.48 -1.04 3.50
N LEU A 156 -12.31 -0.97 2.89
CA LEU A 156 -11.16 -1.81 3.14
C LEU A 156 -9.96 -0.93 3.50
N LEU A 157 -9.16 -1.37 4.47
CA LEU A 157 -7.87 -0.76 4.79
C LEU A 157 -6.76 -1.61 4.15
N ILE A 158 -6.40 -1.30 2.91
CA ILE A 158 -5.47 -2.11 2.09
C ILE A 158 -4.21 -1.36 1.65
N ASP A 159 -4.22 -0.03 1.80
CA ASP A 159 -3.04 0.81 1.64
C ASP A 159 -2.39 0.98 3.00
N HIS A 160 -1.10 0.69 3.08
CA HIS A 160 -0.39 0.67 4.35
C HIS A 160 0.92 1.43 4.29
N VAL A 161 1.36 1.87 5.45
CA VAL A 161 2.77 2.15 5.75
C VAL A 161 3.09 1.31 6.98
N LEU A 162 3.73 0.17 6.77
CA LEU A 162 4.14 -0.75 7.81
C LEU A 162 5.58 -0.46 8.23
N LEU A 163 5.87 -0.53 9.51
CA LEU A 163 7.20 -0.24 10.08
C LEU A 163 7.78 -1.47 10.75
N ARG A 164 9.08 -1.71 10.60
CA ARG A 164 9.84 -2.75 11.31
C ARG A 164 11.16 -2.18 11.79
N GLY A 165 11.50 -2.40 13.05
CA GLY A 165 12.77 -1.93 13.63
C GLY A 165 12.91 -0.40 13.74
N PHE A 166 11.81 0.36 13.64
CA PHE A 166 11.81 1.80 13.89
C PHE A 166 11.58 2.08 15.37
N GLU A 167 12.46 2.88 15.97
CA GLU A 167 12.35 3.33 17.36
C GLU A 167 11.94 4.80 17.39
N GLY A 168 10.70 5.05 17.80
CA GLY A 168 10.11 6.36 17.78
C GLY A 168 8.60 6.30 17.85
N ASP A 169 7.95 7.44 17.69
CA ASP A 169 6.51 7.54 17.59
C ASP A 169 6.11 7.62 16.12
N ALA A 170 4.97 7.01 15.80
CA ALA A 170 4.42 6.95 14.46
C ALA A 170 2.91 7.15 14.52
N HIS A 171 2.41 8.07 13.70
CA HIS A 171 0.99 8.41 13.64
C HIS A 171 0.52 8.46 12.19
N GLY A 172 -0.61 7.82 11.90
CA GLY A 172 -1.21 7.75 10.58
C GLY A 172 -2.44 8.64 10.45
N ALA A 173 -2.58 9.25 9.27
CA ALA A 173 -3.75 10.01 8.89
C ALA A 173 -4.14 9.70 7.44
N GLN A 174 -5.44 9.58 7.20
CA GLN A 174 -5.97 9.55 5.85
C GLN A 174 -6.03 10.97 5.26
N ILE A 175 -5.62 11.09 4.00
CA ILE A 175 -5.56 12.37 3.27
C ILE A 175 -6.32 12.29 1.94
N MET A 176 -6.43 13.44 1.26
CA MET A 176 -7.05 13.57 -0.06
C MET A 176 -8.54 13.15 -0.14
N ARG A 177 -9.29 13.36 0.95
CA ARG A 177 -10.75 13.11 1.00
C ARG A 177 -11.59 14.13 0.24
N SER A 178 -11.01 15.27 -0.13
CA SER A 178 -11.71 16.31 -0.88
C SER A 178 -12.09 15.78 -2.27
N SER A 179 -13.32 16.05 -2.68
CA SER A 179 -13.74 15.79 -4.05
C SER A 179 -13.31 16.91 -5.00
N LEU A 180 -13.13 16.58 -6.26
CA LEU A 180 -12.90 17.52 -7.35
C LEU A 180 -14.04 17.44 -8.38
N THR A 181 -14.20 18.49 -9.18
CA THR A 181 -15.17 18.49 -10.30
C THR A 181 -14.40 18.41 -11.61
N ILE A 182 -14.69 17.41 -12.42
CA ILE A 182 -14.15 17.26 -13.79
C ILE A 182 -15.24 17.46 -14.83
N GLU A 183 -14.84 17.80 -16.06
CA GLU A 183 -15.71 17.71 -17.22
C GLU A 183 -15.48 16.37 -17.92
N ALA A 184 -16.52 15.53 -17.99
CA ALA A 184 -16.43 14.19 -18.56
C ALA A 184 -17.46 13.95 -19.67
N GLY A 185 -17.07 13.06 -20.61
CA GLY A 185 -17.89 12.64 -21.75
C GLY A 185 -18.00 13.67 -22.88
N LYS A 186 -18.61 13.25 -23.99
CA LYS A 186 -18.72 14.07 -25.23
C LYS A 186 -19.40 15.43 -25.03
N LYS A 187 -20.24 15.56 -24.00
CA LYS A 187 -20.99 16.79 -23.66
C LYS A 187 -20.33 17.63 -22.57
N LYS A 188 -19.10 17.32 -22.15
CA LYS A 188 -18.36 18.03 -21.08
C LYS A 188 -19.21 18.26 -19.82
N LYS A 189 -19.93 17.22 -19.38
CA LYS A 189 -20.76 17.35 -18.18
C LYS A 189 -19.85 17.49 -16.96
N LYS A 190 -20.18 18.40 -16.06
CA LYS A 190 -19.52 18.52 -14.76
C LYS A 190 -19.90 17.32 -13.89
N VAL A 191 -18.91 16.56 -13.44
CA VAL A 191 -19.05 15.36 -12.61
C VAL A 191 -18.17 15.50 -11.38
N LYS A 192 -18.72 15.16 -10.20
CA LYS A 192 -17.97 15.07 -8.96
C LYS A 192 -17.14 13.78 -8.97
N SER A 193 -15.85 13.89 -8.69
CA SER A 193 -14.86 12.80 -8.70
C SER A 193 -13.99 12.84 -7.45
N GLY A 194 -13.31 11.74 -7.15
CA GLY A 194 -12.14 11.71 -6.29
C GLY A 194 -10.85 11.97 -7.08
N PHE A 195 -9.74 12.15 -6.37
CA PHE A 195 -8.39 12.15 -6.97
C PHE A 195 -7.94 10.74 -7.37
N SER A 196 -8.40 9.74 -6.63
CA SER A 196 -8.30 8.30 -6.87
C SER A 196 -9.49 7.64 -6.14
N ASP A 197 -9.84 6.42 -6.52
CA ASP A 197 -10.71 5.49 -5.80
C ASP A 197 -10.11 5.07 -4.43
N HIS A 198 -8.79 5.18 -4.28
CA HIS A 198 -8.13 5.11 -2.98
C HIS A 198 -7.90 6.51 -2.40
N TYR A 199 -8.14 6.67 -1.10
CA TYR A 199 -7.67 7.83 -0.35
C TYR A 199 -6.21 7.62 0.08
N GLY A 200 -5.42 8.70 0.06
CA GLY A 200 -4.01 8.64 0.45
C GLY A 200 -3.83 8.35 1.94
N LEU A 201 -2.69 7.73 2.27
CA LEU A 201 -2.26 7.50 3.64
C LEU A 201 -0.98 8.30 3.92
N LEU A 202 -1.01 9.11 4.96
CA LEU A 202 0.15 9.82 5.50
C LEU A 202 0.55 9.17 6.81
N VAL A 203 1.84 8.85 6.98
CA VAL A 203 2.39 8.49 8.28
C VAL A 203 3.49 9.47 8.65
N THR A 204 3.35 10.07 9.82
CA THR A 204 4.35 10.95 10.44
C THR A 204 5.18 10.13 11.41
N LEU A 205 6.50 10.19 11.25
CA LEU A 205 7.47 9.54 12.12
C LEU A 205 8.24 10.60 12.92
N SER A 206 8.42 10.37 14.21
CA SER A 206 9.28 11.18 15.07
C SER A 206 10.16 10.27 15.92
N ARG A 207 11.46 10.57 15.98
CA ARG A 207 12.33 9.89 16.94
C ARG A 207 12.02 10.39 18.34
N ARG A 208 12.14 9.52 19.34
CA ARG A 208 12.20 9.99 20.72
C ARG A 208 13.55 10.68 20.92
N ASP A 209 13.53 11.87 21.48
CA ASP A 209 14.76 12.53 21.93
C ASP A 209 15.41 11.59 22.96
N THR A 210 16.63 11.17 22.68
CA THR A 210 17.49 10.45 23.64
C THR A 210 18.16 11.43 24.57
#